data_AF-A0AB40BTH1-F1
#
_entry.id   AF-A0AB40BTH1-F1
#
_cell.length_a   1.000
_cell.length_b   1.000
_cell.length_c   1.000
_cell.angle_alpha   90.00
_cell.angle_beta   90.00
_cell.angle_gamma   90.00
#
_symmetry.space_group_name_H-M   'P 1'
#
loop_
_entity.id
_entity.type
_entity.pdbx_description
1 polymer ?
#
loop_
_entity_poly.entity_id
_entity_poly.type
_entity_poly.pdbx_seq_one_letter_code
_entity_poly.pdbx_strand_id
1 'polypeptide(L)'
;MGLTGLRPSSGRKEKSKGSKSKLEKKCQLIEKLKDSAVSLSVKKSIGKKTKPRSRQKKLKAYDLSSLSEFLPDLDASKKQIKETNLKLNSKSRLKLVQRESAQLKAVLNHPTFQIDPISAIHQHLERTQPPVDQEKLAGKTKKANKKSAKKKSARSQAMDI
;
A
#
# COMPACT_ATOMS: atom_id res chain seq x y z
N MET A 1 -42.85 63.25 46.68
CA MET A 1 -42.90 62.25 47.78
C MET A 1 -42.52 60.90 47.23
N GLY A 2 -41.55 60.22 47.84
CA GLY A 2 -41.06 58.90 47.41
C GLY A 2 -39.64 58.59 47.90
N LEU A 3 -39.45 58.52 49.22
CA LEU A 3 -38.24 57.98 49.86
C LEU A 3 -38.40 56.47 50.02
N THR A 4 -37.62 55.64 49.33
CA THR A 4 -37.23 54.30 49.82
C THR A 4 -35.93 53.87 49.15
N GLY A 5 -34.99 53.34 49.93
CA GLY A 5 -33.77 52.74 49.40
C GLY A 5 -32.52 52.87 50.27
N LEU A 6 -32.64 53.03 51.60
CA LEU A 6 -31.51 52.87 52.51
C LEU A 6 -30.99 51.43 52.39
N ARG A 7 -29.79 51.29 51.82
CA ARG A 7 -29.04 50.04 51.75
C ARG A 7 -28.53 49.69 53.16
N PRO A 8 -28.91 48.54 53.76
CA PRO A 8 -28.36 48.16 55.06
C PRO A 8 -26.89 47.76 54.88
N SER A 9 -26.03 48.49 55.58
CA SER A 9 -24.67 48.05 55.90
C SER A 9 -24.78 47.04 57.06
N SER A 10 -24.55 45.77 56.75
CA SER A 10 -24.06 44.75 57.70
C SER A 10 -23.14 43.85 56.87
N GLY A 11 -21.87 43.67 57.22
CA GLY A 11 -21.43 43.24 58.53
C GLY A 11 -20.95 41.80 58.35
N ARG A 12 -19.62 41.63 58.40
CA ARG A 12 -18.90 40.35 58.37
C ARG A 12 -19.65 39.26 59.14
N LYS A 13 -19.96 38.13 58.50
CA LYS A 13 -19.92 36.75 59.05
C LYS A 13 -20.73 35.80 58.16
N GLU A 14 -20.09 35.21 57.14
CA GLU A 14 -20.48 33.86 56.65
C GLU A 14 -19.44 33.21 55.69
N LYS A 15 -18.15 33.50 55.85
CA LYS A 15 -17.08 32.72 55.21
C LYS A 15 -16.71 31.51 56.09
N SER A 16 -17.64 30.63 56.45
CA SER A 16 -17.29 29.58 57.44
C SER A 16 -17.64 28.14 57.10
N LYS A 17 -18.64 27.87 56.25
CA LYS A 17 -19.02 26.48 55.91
C LYS A 17 -18.74 26.12 54.45
N GLY A 18 -19.15 26.98 53.51
CA GLY A 18 -18.96 26.74 52.07
C GLY A 18 -17.51 26.88 51.59
N SER A 19 -16.70 27.74 52.21
CA SER A 19 -15.27 27.88 51.87
C SER A 19 -14.43 26.72 52.41
N LYS A 20 -14.71 26.28 53.65
CA LYS A 20 -14.05 25.12 54.26
C LYS A 20 -14.35 23.84 53.50
N SER A 21 -15.62 23.61 53.12
CA SER A 21 -15.99 22.45 52.31
C SER A 21 -15.38 22.47 50.90
N LYS A 22 -15.17 23.66 50.30
CA LYS A 22 -14.43 23.79 49.04
C LYS A 22 -12.94 23.45 49.20
N LEU A 23 -12.30 23.86 50.29
CA LEU A 23 -10.90 23.52 50.57
C LEU A 23 -10.75 22.02 50.83
N GLU A 24 -11.65 21.44 51.63
CA GLU A 24 -11.68 20.01 51.93
C GLU A 24 -11.84 19.16 50.65
N LYS A 25 -12.76 19.52 49.76
CA LYS A 25 -12.92 18.86 48.45
C LYS A 25 -11.66 18.94 47.58
N LYS A 26 -10.92 20.05 47.65
CA LYS A 26 -9.65 20.20 46.92
C LYS A 26 -8.55 19.30 47.51
N CYS A 27 -8.47 19.18 48.83
CA CYS A 27 -7.54 18.27 49.50
C CYS A 27 -7.84 16.80 49.14
N GLN A 28 -9.11 16.39 49.22
CA GLN A 28 -9.55 15.05 48.85
C GLN A 28 -9.26 14.72 47.37
N LEU A 29 -9.38 15.71 46.47
CA LEU A 29 -9.02 15.53 45.06
C LEU A 29 -7.52 15.29 44.89
N ILE A 30 -6.69 16.08 45.57
CA ILE A 30 -5.22 15.96 45.49
C ILE A 30 -4.77 14.60 46.02
N GLU A 31 -5.37 14.12 47.11
CA GLU A 31 -5.07 12.80 47.68
C GLU A 31 -5.43 11.67 46.70
N LYS A 32 -6.64 11.70 46.12
CA LYS A 32 -7.06 10.73 45.08
C LYS A 32 -6.15 10.74 43.85
N LEU A 33 -5.69 11.93 43.43
CA LEU A 33 -4.75 12.04 42.31
C LEU A 33 -3.39 11.43 42.66
N LYS A 34 -2.89 11.60 43.90
CA LYS A 34 -1.66 10.96 44.37
C LYS A 34 -1.79 9.44 44.43
N ASP A 35 -2.89 8.93 45.00
CA ASP A 35 -3.13 7.49 45.12
C ASP A 35 -3.25 6.81 43.75
N SER A 36 -3.93 7.47 42.79
CA SER A 36 -4.02 6.96 41.43
C SER A 36 -2.67 6.97 40.70
N ALA A 37 -1.83 7.99 40.90
CA ALA A 37 -0.49 8.04 40.33
C ALA A 37 0.42 6.93 40.88
N VAL A 38 0.32 6.63 42.18
CA VAL A 38 1.01 5.49 42.83
C VAL A 38 0.48 4.16 42.30
N SER A 39 -0.84 3.98 42.15
CA SER A 39 -1.42 2.75 41.59
C SER A 39 -1.00 2.51 40.12
N LEU A 40 -0.88 3.58 39.32
CA LEU A 40 -0.46 3.50 37.93
C LEU A 40 1.05 3.26 37.78
N SER A 41 1.89 3.76 38.70
CA SER A 41 3.33 3.49 38.67
C SER A 41 3.64 2.02 39.02
N VAL A 42 2.87 1.42 39.94
CA VAL A 42 3.02 0.01 40.35
C VAL A 42 2.67 -0.99 39.23
N LYS A 43 1.83 -0.61 38.25
CA LYS A 43 1.41 -1.50 37.14
C LYS A 43 2.38 -1.58 35.95
N LYS A 44 3.52 -0.87 35.99
CA LYS A 44 4.48 -0.81 34.86
C LYS A 44 5.40 -2.04 34.71
N SER A 45 5.34 -3.03 35.62
CA SER A 45 6.22 -4.22 35.57
C SER A 45 5.51 -5.54 35.24
N ILE A 46 4.25 -5.52 34.78
CA ILE A 46 3.59 -6.74 34.28
C ILE A 46 4.21 -7.09 32.92
N GLY A 47 5.34 -7.79 32.96
CA GLY A 47 5.98 -8.41 31.81
C GLY A 47 4.99 -9.36 31.14
N LYS A 48 4.68 -9.12 29.87
CA LYS A 48 3.80 -10.00 29.10
C LYS A 48 4.43 -11.38 29.02
N LYS A 49 3.90 -12.37 29.75
CA LYS A 49 4.22 -13.79 29.50
C LYS A 49 3.56 -14.19 28.18
N THR A 50 4.30 -14.09 27.08
CA THR A 50 3.89 -14.61 25.78
C THR A 50 3.93 -16.13 25.85
N LYS A 51 2.74 -16.77 25.94
CA LYS A 51 2.63 -18.22 25.81
C LYS A 51 3.04 -18.60 24.37
N PRO A 52 4.03 -19.49 24.15
CA PRO A 52 4.34 -19.96 22.80
C PRO A 52 3.14 -20.77 22.29
N ARG A 53 2.56 -20.33 21.17
CA ARG A 53 1.44 -21.02 20.51
C ARG A 53 1.95 -22.37 19.98
N SER A 54 1.64 -23.45 20.68
CA SER A 54 2.09 -24.85 20.45
C SER A 54 1.74 -25.46 19.07
N ARG A 55 1.07 -24.75 18.16
CA ARG A 55 0.68 -25.28 16.85
C ARG A 55 1.44 -24.61 15.71
N GLN A 56 2.76 -24.79 15.68
CA GLN A 56 3.47 -24.80 14.40
C GLN A 56 3.15 -26.14 13.73
N LYS A 57 2.05 -26.19 12.97
CA LYS A 57 1.84 -27.30 12.03
C LYS A 57 3.04 -27.28 11.09
N LYS A 58 3.94 -28.26 11.21
CA LYS A 58 5.01 -28.49 10.24
C LYS A 58 4.30 -28.86 8.93
N LEU A 59 4.05 -27.86 8.09
CA LEU A 59 3.69 -28.14 6.70
C LEU A 59 4.83 -28.99 6.16
N LYS A 60 4.49 -30.20 5.71
CA LYS A 60 5.40 -31.02 4.93
C LYS A 60 5.63 -30.23 3.64
N ALA A 61 6.67 -29.41 3.61
CA ALA A 61 7.19 -28.91 2.36
C ALA A 61 7.69 -30.15 1.64
N TYR A 62 6.88 -30.65 0.70
CA TYR A 62 7.36 -31.64 -0.25
C TYR A 62 8.58 -31.04 -0.94
N ASP A 63 9.66 -31.80 -1.00
CA ASP A 63 10.83 -31.37 -1.75
C ASP A 63 10.42 -31.33 -3.24
N LEU A 64 10.46 -30.14 -3.81
CA LEU A 64 10.10 -29.90 -5.22
C LEU A 64 11.34 -29.92 -6.12
N SER A 65 12.49 -30.37 -5.61
CA SER A 65 13.73 -30.51 -6.37
C SER A 65 13.55 -31.35 -7.64
N SER A 66 12.73 -32.40 -7.61
CA SER A 66 12.46 -33.23 -8.80
C SER A 66 11.74 -32.48 -9.93
N LEU A 67 11.15 -31.30 -9.67
CA LEU A 67 10.54 -30.48 -10.72
C LEU A 67 11.57 -29.71 -11.55
N SER A 68 12.81 -29.52 -11.06
CA SER A 68 13.84 -28.81 -11.82
C SER A 68 14.28 -29.58 -13.06
N GLU A 69 14.20 -30.92 -13.04
CA GLU A 69 14.57 -31.79 -14.17
C GLU A 69 13.62 -31.64 -15.37
N PHE A 70 12.38 -31.18 -15.15
CA PHE A 70 11.36 -31.01 -16.19
C PHE A 70 11.23 -29.58 -16.70
N LEU A 71 11.90 -28.63 -16.03
CA LEU A 71 11.88 -27.22 -16.41
C LEU A 71 13.16 -26.89 -17.20
N PRO A 72 13.09 -26.01 -18.20
CA PRO A 72 14.30 -25.44 -18.80
C PRO A 72 15.19 -24.83 -17.70
N ASP A 73 16.51 -24.91 -17.84
CA ASP A 73 17.46 -24.30 -16.89
C ASP A 73 17.30 -22.77 -16.86
N LEU A 74 16.39 -22.29 -16.01
CA LEU A 74 16.06 -20.87 -15.82
C LEU A 74 17.12 -20.14 -14.97
N ASP A 75 18.40 -20.46 -15.12
CA ASP A 75 19.48 -19.79 -14.40
C ASP A 75 19.61 -18.30 -14.78
N ALA A 76 19.10 -17.91 -15.94
CA ALA A 76 19.06 -16.51 -16.39
C ALA A 76 17.94 -15.68 -15.75
N SER A 77 16.94 -16.30 -15.09
CA SER A 77 15.82 -15.58 -14.46
C SER A 77 15.72 -15.77 -12.96
N LYS A 78 16.85 -15.99 -12.28
CA LYS A 78 17.06 -15.66 -10.85
C LYS A 78 16.91 -14.14 -10.59
N LYS A 79 15.98 -13.46 -11.26
CA LYS A 79 15.33 -12.27 -10.69
C LYS A 79 14.57 -12.79 -9.50
N GLN A 80 15.29 -12.82 -8.38
CA GLN A 80 14.81 -12.97 -7.02
C GLN A 80 13.30 -12.76 -7.01
N ILE A 81 12.56 -13.86 -6.98
CA ILE A 81 11.18 -13.85 -6.51
C ILE A 81 11.37 -13.46 -5.06
N LYS A 82 11.56 -12.16 -4.83
CA LYS A 82 11.58 -11.57 -3.52
C LYS A 82 10.19 -11.92 -3.06
N GLU A 83 10.11 -12.83 -2.10
CA GLU A 83 8.95 -13.06 -1.27
C GLU A 83 8.69 -11.73 -0.55
N THR A 84 8.18 -10.77 -1.31
CA THR A 84 7.75 -9.50 -0.78
C THR A 84 6.53 -9.91 0.02
N ASN A 85 6.68 -9.91 1.34
CA ASN A 85 5.57 -10.05 2.26
C ASN A 85 4.41 -9.21 1.71
N LEU A 86 3.41 -9.87 1.09
CA LEU A 86 2.30 -9.26 0.34
C LEU A 86 1.29 -8.65 1.31
N LYS A 87 1.79 -7.91 2.29
CA LYS A 87 0.99 -7.16 3.25
C LYS A 87 0.49 -5.91 2.54
N LEU A 88 -0.46 -6.11 1.63
CA LEU A 88 -1.12 -5.05 0.91
C LEU A 88 -1.95 -4.23 1.90
N ASN A 89 -1.76 -2.91 1.91
CA ASN A 89 -2.59 -2.00 2.69
C ASN A 89 -3.98 -1.85 2.02
N SER A 90 -4.97 -1.32 2.74
CA SER A 90 -6.34 -1.17 2.21
C SER A 90 -6.40 -0.35 0.92
N LYS A 91 -5.61 0.74 0.85
CA LYS A 91 -5.54 1.60 -0.34
C LYS A 91 -4.89 0.90 -1.54
N SER A 92 -3.85 0.09 -1.31
CA SER A 92 -3.17 -0.66 -2.38
C SER A 92 -4.06 -1.78 -2.90
N ARG A 93 -4.85 -2.44 -2.03
CA ARG A 93 -5.86 -3.41 -2.46
C ARG A 93 -6.93 -2.76 -3.34
N LEU A 94 -7.44 -1.59 -2.96
CA LEU A 94 -8.41 -0.86 -3.78
C LEU A 94 -7.84 -0.54 -5.18
N LYS A 95 -6.61 -0.01 -5.25
CA LYS A 95 -5.94 0.26 -6.52
C LYS A 95 -5.72 -0.99 -7.36
N LEU A 96 -5.36 -2.12 -6.73
CA LEU A 96 -5.22 -3.40 -7.41
C LEU A 96 -6.56 -3.82 -8.03
N VAL A 97 -7.63 -3.85 -7.25
CA VAL A 97 -8.98 -4.20 -7.73
C VAL A 97 -9.42 -3.29 -8.88
N GLN A 98 -9.16 -1.98 -8.81
CA GLN A 98 -9.48 -1.05 -9.89
C GLN A 98 -8.72 -1.38 -11.19
N ARG A 99 -7.44 -1.74 -11.10
CA ARG A 99 -6.64 -2.12 -12.27
C ARG A 99 -7.10 -3.43 -12.88
N GLU A 100 -7.23 -4.47 -12.06
CA GLU A 100 -7.66 -5.79 -12.53
C GLU A 100 -9.08 -5.75 -13.11
N SER A 101 -10.00 -5.01 -12.49
CA SER A 101 -11.36 -4.84 -13.01
C SER A 101 -11.38 -4.07 -14.33
N ALA A 102 -10.53 -3.06 -14.51
CA ALA A 102 -10.40 -2.36 -15.78
C ALA A 102 -9.83 -3.27 -16.88
N GLN A 103 -8.81 -4.07 -16.57
CA GLN A 103 -8.23 -5.04 -17.50
C GLN A 103 -9.25 -6.12 -17.91
N LEU A 104 -9.98 -6.68 -16.95
CA LEU A 104 -11.02 -7.66 -17.23
C LEU A 104 -12.11 -7.08 -18.12
N LYS A 105 -12.58 -5.86 -17.83
CA LYS A 105 -13.55 -5.17 -18.69
C LYS A 105 -13.02 -4.96 -20.10
N ALA A 106 -11.74 -4.61 -20.25
CA ALA A 106 -11.13 -4.44 -21.57
C ALA A 106 -11.14 -5.76 -22.38
N VAL A 107 -10.85 -6.90 -21.73
CA VAL A 107 -10.91 -8.23 -22.39
C VAL A 107 -12.35 -8.58 -22.78
N LEU A 108 -13.30 -8.40 -21.86
CA LEU A 108 -14.72 -8.71 -22.12
C LEU A 108 -15.33 -7.83 -23.22
N ASN A 109 -14.88 -6.59 -23.35
CA ASN A 109 -15.33 -5.66 -24.39
C ASN A 109 -14.58 -5.85 -25.73
N HIS A 110 -13.59 -6.73 -25.80
CA HIS A 110 -12.80 -6.92 -27.01
C HIS A 110 -13.59 -7.74 -28.05
N PRO A 111 -13.75 -7.25 -29.30
CA PRO A 111 -14.62 -7.90 -30.28
C PRO A 111 -14.18 -9.33 -30.62
N THR A 112 -12.87 -9.59 -30.71
CA THR A 112 -12.39 -10.95 -30.99
C THR A 112 -12.69 -11.92 -29.85
N PHE A 113 -12.69 -11.45 -28.59
CA PHE A 113 -12.98 -12.28 -27.43
C PHE A 113 -14.47 -12.61 -27.31
N GLN A 114 -15.34 -11.70 -27.76
CA GLN A 114 -16.79 -11.93 -27.81
C GLN A 114 -17.18 -12.96 -28.88
N ILE A 115 -16.47 -12.98 -30.01
CA ILE A 115 -16.74 -13.90 -31.13
C ILE A 115 -16.16 -15.29 -30.83
N ASP A 116 -14.87 -15.36 -30.47
CA ASP A 116 -14.19 -16.61 -30.14
C ASP A 116 -13.17 -16.39 -29.01
N PRO A 117 -13.54 -16.71 -27.75
CA PRO A 117 -12.66 -16.48 -26.62
C PRO A 117 -11.42 -17.38 -26.65
N ILE A 118 -11.51 -18.58 -27.22
CA ILE A 118 -10.38 -19.54 -27.26
C ILE A 118 -9.31 -19.04 -28.23
N SER A 119 -9.72 -18.66 -29.45
CA SER A 119 -8.81 -18.11 -30.44
C SER A 119 -8.20 -16.77 -29.98
N ALA A 120 -9.00 -15.90 -29.34
CA ALA A 120 -8.49 -14.65 -28.79
C ALA A 120 -7.40 -14.85 -27.71
N ILE A 121 -7.59 -15.84 -26.82
CA ILE A 121 -6.57 -16.21 -25.82
C ILE A 121 -5.32 -16.74 -26.51
N HIS A 122 -5.47 -17.67 -27.47
CA HIS A 122 -4.34 -18.23 -28.19
C HIS A 122 -3.49 -17.14 -28.87
N GLN A 123 -4.15 -16.24 -29.59
CA GLN A 123 -3.50 -15.12 -30.26
C GLN A 123 -2.82 -14.15 -29.27
N HIS A 124 -3.43 -13.92 -28.10
CA HIS A 124 -2.81 -13.11 -27.05
C HIS A 124 -1.54 -13.77 -26.50
N LEU A 125 -1.59 -15.08 -26.24
CA LEU A 125 -0.44 -15.85 -25.78
C LEU A 125 0.70 -15.81 -26.80
N GLU A 126 0.43 -16.05 -28.08
CA GLU A 126 1.45 -15.96 -29.14
C GLU A 126 2.12 -14.57 -29.20
N ARG A 127 1.35 -13.49 -29.01
CA ARG A 127 1.89 -12.12 -29.05
C ARG A 127 2.67 -11.72 -27.81
N THR A 128 2.30 -12.25 -26.65
CA THR A 128 2.91 -11.87 -25.36
C THR A 128 3.99 -12.82 -24.90
N GLN A 129 4.18 -13.93 -25.61
CA GLN A 129 5.35 -14.77 -25.41
C GLN A 129 6.62 -13.97 -25.70
N PRO A 130 7.62 -14.00 -24.79
CA PRO A 130 8.92 -13.45 -25.09
C PRO A 130 9.50 -14.20 -26.31
N PRO A 131 10.32 -13.52 -27.14
CA PRO A 131 11.00 -14.20 -28.23
C PRO A 131 11.81 -15.34 -27.62
N VAL A 132 11.44 -16.57 -27.97
CA VAL A 132 12.29 -17.74 -27.72
C VAL A 132 13.60 -17.44 -28.42
N ASP A 133 14.73 -17.67 -27.76
CA ASP A 133 16.06 -17.67 -28.36
C ASP A 133 16.13 -18.82 -29.37
N GLN A 134 15.40 -18.71 -30.47
CA GLN A 134 15.65 -19.49 -31.65
C GLN A 134 16.99 -18.98 -32.15
N GLU A 135 18.02 -19.81 -32.02
CA GLU A 135 19.22 -19.70 -32.83
C GLU A 135 18.77 -19.33 -34.24
N LYS A 136 19.17 -18.15 -34.67
CA LYS A 136 18.82 -17.61 -35.98
C LYS A 136 19.27 -18.63 -37.01
N LEU A 137 18.35 -19.46 -37.51
CA LEU A 137 18.54 -20.11 -38.78
C LEU A 137 18.65 -18.99 -39.80
N ALA A 138 19.89 -18.66 -40.10
CA ALA A 138 20.30 -17.60 -40.98
C ALA A 138 19.72 -17.87 -42.37
N GLY A 139 18.53 -17.34 -42.62
CA GLY A 139 18.03 -17.04 -43.95
C GLY A 139 18.92 -15.97 -44.56
N LYS A 140 20.04 -16.38 -45.16
CA LYS A 140 20.91 -15.56 -45.98
C LYS A 140 20.09 -15.00 -47.16
N THR A 141 19.62 -13.76 -47.07
CA THR A 141 19.42 -12.94 -48.28
C THR A 141 20.56 -11.93 -48.37
N LYS A 142 21.34 -12.11 -49.43
CA LYS A 142 22.58 -11.42 -49.72
C LYS A 142 22.33 -9.94 -50.00
N LYS A 143 23.30 -9.13 -49.57
CA LYS A 143 23.50 -7.70 -49.85
C LYS A 143 23.12 -7.28 -51.28
N ALA A 144 22.45 -6.13 -51.40
CA ALA A 144 22.65 -5.22 -52.52
C ALA A 144 22.75 -3.78 -52.00
N ASN A 145 24.00 -3.34 -51.84
CA ASN A 145 24.42 -1.99 -51.53
C ASN A 145 24.30 -1.15 -52.82
N LYS A 146 23.51 -0.07 -52.84
CA LYS A 146 23.57 0.93 -53.93
C LYS A 146 23.74 2.33 -53.35
N LYS A 147 25.01 2.71 -53.15
CA LYS A 147 25.45 4.09 -52.98
C LYS A 147 25.78 4.68 -54.36
N SER A 148 25.03 5.69 -54.79
CA SER A 148 25.40 6.75 -55.76
C SER A 148 24.15 7.63 -55.95
N ALA A 149 24.14 8.95 -55.89
CA ALA A 149 25.20 9.94 -55.98
C ALA A 149 24.77 11.22 -55.25
N LYS A 150 25.79 11.92 -54.74
CA LYS A 150 25.73 13.24 -54.15
C LYS A 150 25.57 14.27 -55.29
N LYS A 151 24.55 15.13 -55.25
CA LYS A 151 24.61 16.44 -55.91
C LYS A 151 24.01 17.49 -54.98
N LYS A 152 24.89 18.38 -54.48
CA LYS A 152 24.55 19.59 -53.74
C LYS A 152 24.36 20.73 -54.73
N SER A 153 23.29 21.50 -54.58
CA SER A 153 23.15 22.93 -54.92
C SER A 153 21.67 23.28 -54.79
N ALA A 154 21.19 24.44 -54.35
CA ALA A 154 21.70 25.57 -53.59
C ALA A 154 20.43 26.37 -53.21
N ARG A 155 20.40 26.86 -51.98
CA ARG A 155 19.69 28.05 -51.46
C ARG A 155 18.85 28.91 -52.42
N SER A 156 17.58 29.14 -52.06
CA SER A 156 16.83 30.44 -52.02
C SER A 156 15.36 30.16 -51.65
N GLN A 157 14.85 30.64 -50.50
CA GLN A 157 13.88 31.77 -50.32
C GLN A 157 12.46 31.45 -50.87
N ALA A 158 11.32 31.81 -50.29
CA ALA A 158 10.92 32.80 -49.29
C ALA A 158 9.53 32.41 -48.69
N MET A 159 9.09 33.19 -47.71
CA MET A 159 7.78 33.19 -47.03
C MET A 159 6.59 33.60 -47.93
N ASP A 160 5.38 33.47 -47.34
CA ASP A 160 4.06 34.05 -47.68
C ASP A 160 3.25 33.25 -48.74
N ILE A 161 2.00 32.82 -48.55
CA ILE A 161 0.79 33.32 -47.85
C ILE A 161 -0.01 32.14 -47.27
#